data_AF-A0A2H0LWN7-F1
#
_entry.id   AF-A0A2H0LWN7-F1
#
_cell.length_a   1.000
_cell.length_b   1.000
_cell.length_c   1.000
_cell.angle_alpha   90.00
_cell.angle_beta   90.00
_cell.angle_gamma   90.00
#
_symmetry.space_group_name_H-M   'P 1'
#
loop_
_entity.id
_entity.type
_entity.pdbx_description
1 polymer ?
#
loop_
_entity_poly.entity_id
_entity_poly.type
_entity_poly.pdbx_seq_one_letter_code
_entity_poly.pdbx_strand_id
1 'polypeptide(L)'
;GYDAYLKKEDQNMQAFFLQSQWAQIYENLANSKTGEGNCIGGTVFEWTDEWWKHAPDSPDGWKIHDTDSSWSNGSYYFDIRAVGNKNMNEEWFGLVALGEQLENGLNKRIPRKAFYVIREFWGKPVIKKVKGKKAR
;
A
#
# COMPACT_ATOMS: atom_id res chain seq x y z
N GLY A 1 -5.80 -2.22 1.38
CA GLY A 1 -4.96 -3.38 1.71
C GLY A 1 -5.82 -4.48 2.24
N TYR A 2 -5.58 -5.72 1.84
CA TYR A 2 -6.34 -6.89 2.26
C TYR A 2 -5.41 -7.85 2.99
N ASP A 3 -5.87 -8.44 4.08
CA ASP A 3 -5.17 -9.51 4.79
C ASP A 3 -5.70 -10.84 4.26
N ALA A 4 -4.90 -11.51 3.43
CA ALA A 4 -5.29 -12.77 2.79
C ALA A 4 -5.48 -13.92 3.79
N TYR A 5 -4.83 -13.86 4.95
CA TYR A 5 -4.94 -14.90 5.98
C TYR A 5 -6.25 -14.75 6.77
N LEU A 6 -6.57 -13.52 7.20
CA LEU A 6 -7.81 -13.22 7.92
C LEU A 6 -9.01 -13.01 6.99
N LYS A 7 -8.78 -12.96 5.67
CA LYS A 7 -9.78 -12.74 4.63
C LYS A 7 -10.63 -11.50 4.88
N LYS A 8 -9.96 -10.38 5.15
CA LYS A 8 -10.61 -9.10 5.42
C LYS A 8 -9.72 -7.94 5.02
N GLU A 9 -10.34 -6.79 4.81
CA GLU A 9 -9.61 -5.55 4.62
C GLU A 9 -8.78 -5.18 5.87
N ASP A 10 -7.53 -4.78 5.64
CA ASP A 10 -6.63 -4.24 6.66
C ASP A 10 -5.98 -2.92 6.20
N GLN A 11 -6.67 -1.82 6.46
CA GLN A 11 -6.15 -0.48 6.17
C GLN A 11 -4.99 -0.07 7.10
N ASN A 12 -4.87 -0.69 8.28
CA ASN A 12 -3.81 -0.35 9.23
C ASN A 12 -2.46 -0.86 8.72
N MET A 13 -2.41 -2.12 8.28
CA MET A 13 -1.19 -2.70 7.72
C MET A 13 -0.80 -2.01 6.42
N GLN A 14 -1.76 -1.68 5.55
CA GLN A 14 -1.49 -0.88 4.34
C GLN A 14 -0.83 0.47 4.70
N ALA A 15 -1.42 1.22 5.64
CA ALA A 15 -0.89 2.50 6.08
C ALA A 15 0.49 2.36 6.73
N PHE A 16 0.69 1.35 7.57
CA PHE A 16 1.95 1.07 8.26
C PHE A 16 3.09 0.81 7.26
N PHE A 17 2.87 -0.09 6.28
CA PHE A 17 3.91 -0.39 5.30
C PHE A 17 4.24 0.82 4.44
N LEU A 18 3.23 1.50 3.89
CA LEU A 18 3.44 2.68 3.06
C LEU A 18 4.19 3.79 3.81
N GLN A 19 3.77 4.11 5.04
CA GLN A 19 4.46 5.11 5.85
C GLN A 19 5.90 4.68 6.15
N SER A 20 6.14 3.39 6.41
CA SER A 20 7.48 2.86 6.66
C SER A 20 8.38 2.95 5.41
N GLN A 21 7.84 2.63 4.23
CA GLN A 21 8.57 2.78 2.97
C GLN A 21 8.89 4.24 2.67
N TRP A 22 7.92 5.14 2.89
CA TRP A 22 8.17 6.58 2.75
C TRP A 22 9.22 7.07 3.75
N ALA A 23 9.19 6.61 5.00
CA ALA A 23 10.25 6.96 5.96
C ALA A 23 11.64 6.54 5.47
N GLN A 24 11.78 5.35 4.84
CA GLN A 24 13.03 4.90 4.23
C GLN A 24 13.45 5.76 3.03
N ILE A 25 12.50 6.19 2.17
CA ILE A 25 12.75 7.13 1.08
C ILE A 25 13.32 8.44 1.63
N TYR A 26 12.65 9.04 2.62
CA TYR A 26 13.08 10.29 3.24
C TYR A 26 14.44 10.18 3.94
N GLU A 27 14.72 9.04 4.58
CA GLU A 27 16.02 8.76 5.20
C GLU A 27 17.16 8.72 4.18
N ASN A 28 16.90 8.28 2.95
CA ASN A 28 17.92 8.08 1.91
C ASN A 28 17.92 9.16 0.81
N LEU A 29 17.14 10.24 0.94
CA LEU A 29 17.14 11.34 -0.03
C LEU A 29 18.54 11.91 -0.26
N ALA A 30 18.82 12.42 -1.46
CA ALA A 30 20.14 12.88 -1.89
C ALA A 30 20.77 13.98 -1.02
N ASN A 31 19.95 14.68 -0.23
CA ASN A 31 20.38 15.69 0.73
C ASN A 31 20.34 15.19 2.20
N SER A 32 20.12 13.90 2.42
CA SER A 32 20.10 13.28 3.73
C SER A 32 21.49 13.34 4.37
N LYS A 33 21.51 13.61 5.68
CA LYS A 33 22.73 13.62 6.49
C LYS A 33 22.97 12.31 7.23
N THR A 34 22.03 11.36 7.14
CA THR A 34 22.02 10.13 7.95
C THR A 34 21.90 8.85 7.14
N GLY A 35 21.28 8.89 5.96
CA GLY A 35 21.20 7.75 5.04
C GLY A 35 22.20 7.86 3.90
N GLU A 36 22.11 6.94 2.94
CA GLU A 36 23.08 6.78 1.85
C GLU A 36 23.07 7.94 0.83
N GLY A 37 22.03 8.76 0.82
CA GLY A 37 21.95 9.91 -0.09
C GLY A 37 21.80 9.54 -1.56
N ASN A 38 21.24 8.37 -1.86
CA ASN A 38 21.11 7.83 -3.21
C ASN A 38 19.67 7.82 -3.75
N CYS A 39 18.72 8.41 -3.02
CA CYS A 39 17.32 8.51 -3.42
C CYS A 39 16.94 9.94 -3.81
N ILE A 40 16.10 10.14 -4.82
CA ILE A 40 15.58 11.47 -5.20
C ILE A 40 14.10 11.66 -4.84
N GLY A 41 13.42 10.60 -4.42
CA GLY A 41 11.99 10.60 -4.13
C GLY A 41 11.35 9.23 -4.37
N GLY A 42 10.02 9.21 -4.49
CA GLY A 42 9.27 7.99 -4.75
C GLY A 42 7.95 8.25 -5.48
N THR A 43 7.39 7.19 -6.04
CA THR A 43 6.07 7.18 -6.69
C THR A 43 5.19 6.15 -5.99
N VAL A 44 3.91 6.47 -5.80
CA VAL A 44 2.96 5.52 -5.21
C VAL A 44 2.38 4.65 -6.30
N PHE A 45 2.48 3.33 -6.10
CA PHE A 45 1.69 2.33 -6.80
C PHE A 45 0.73 1.69 -5.78
N GLU A 46 -0.59 1.68 -5.95
CA GLU A 46 -1.39 2.37 -6.97
C GLU A 46 -2.41 3.35 -6.35
N TRP A 47 -2.95 4.25 -7.17
CA TRP A 47 -3.79 5.32 -6.66
C TRP A 47 -5.20 4.83 -6.29
N THR A 48 -5.81 4.04 -7.17
CA THR A 48 -7.15 3.46 -6.98
C THR A 48 -7.10 1.96 -7.10
N ASP A 49 -7.98 1.27 -6.39
CA ASP A 49 -8.22 -0.17 -6.61
C ASP A 49 -8.61 -0.46 -8.07
N GLU A 50 -8.32 -1.67 -8.54
CA GLU A 50 -8.53 -2.13 -9.91
C GLU A 50 -9.37 -3.42 -9.96
N TRP A 51 -10.70 -3.32 -9.88
CA TRP A 51 -11.68 -4.43 -9.80
C TRP A 51 -11.76 -5.36 -11.04
N TRP A 52 -10.83 -5.24 -11.97
CA TRP A 52 -10.84 -5.96 -13.25
C TRP A 52 -9.68 -6.94 -13.38
N LYS A 53 -8.73 -6.96 -12.44
CA LYS A 53 -7.48 -7.74 -12.57
C LYS A 53 -7.72 -9.23 -12.52
N HIS A 54 -8.67 -9.67 -11.70
CA HIS A 54 -8.94 -11.09 -11.57
C HIS A 54 -9.60 -11.69 -12.82
N ALA A 55 -10.45 -10.91 -13.50
CA ALA A 55 -11.16 -11.36 -14.70
C ALA A 55 -11.15 -10.28 -15.80
N PRO A 56 -9.99 -10.00 -16.41
CA PRO A 56 -9.82 -8.88 -17.34
C PRO A 56 -10.63 -9.04 -18.64
N ASP A 57 -10.99 -10.27 -18.99
CA ASP A 57 -11.78 -10.65 -20.15
C ASP A 57 -13.28 -10.82 -19.86
N SER A 58 -13.72 -10.63 -18.61
CA SER A 58 -15.10 -10.78 -18.18
C SER A 58 -15.66 -9.46 -17.65
N PRO A 59 -16.47 -8.72 -18.42
CA PRO A 59 -17.09 -7.47 -17.98
C PRO A 59 -17.94 -7.61 -16.71
N ASP A 60 -18.49 -8.80 -16.45
CA ASP A 60 -19.21 -9.09 -15.22
C ASP A 60 -18.31 -9.15 -13.98
N GLY A 61 -17.02 -9.39 -14.15
CA GLY A 61 -16.02 -9.33 -13.08
C GLY A 61 -15.64 -7.91 -12.70
N TRP A 62 -15.70 -6.94 -13.62
CA TRP A 62 -15.22 -5.57 -13.41
C TRP A 62 -16.00 -4.75 -12.36
N LYS A 63 -17.10 -5.31 -11.86
CA LYS A 63 -17.96 -4.74 -10.80
C LYS A 63 -17.79 -5.46 -9.45
N ILE A 64 -16.88 -6.43 -9.37
CA ILE A 64 -16.63 -7.25 -8.18
C ILE A 64 -15.24 -6.90 -7.67
N HIS A 65 -15.14 -6.56 -6.38
CA HIS A 65 -13.84 -6.42 -5.75
C HIS A 65 -13.33 -7.79 -5.32
N ASP A 66 -12.45 -8.38 -6.12
CA ASP A 66 -12.00 -9.75 -5.92
C ASP A 66 -11.03 -9.86 -4.74
N THR A 67 -11.15 -10.94 -3.95
CA THR A 67 -10.36 -11.18 -2.73
C THR A 67 -9.30 -12.26 -2.89
N ASP A 68 -9.11 -12.78 -4.11
CA ASP A 68 -8.11 -13.79 -4.37
C ASP A 68 -6.71 -13.18 -4.44
N SER A 69 -5.75 -14.00 -4.04
CA SER A 69 -4.33 -13.67 -4.09
C SER A 69 -3.64 -14.60 -5.08
N SER A 70 -2.87 -14.02 -6.00
CA SER A 70 -2.32 -14.75 -7.13
C SER A 70 -0.87 -15.21 -6.88
N TRP A 71 -0.10 -14.48 -6.07
CA TRP A 71 1.28 -14.85 -5.69
C TRP A 71 1.64 -14.51 -4.23
N SER A 72 2.89 -14.86 -3.88
CA SER A 72 3.46 -14.76 -2.54
C SER A 72 4.47 -13.62 -2.43
N ASN A 73 4.45 -12.87 -1.32
CA ASN A 73 5.50 -11.93 -0.96
C ASN A 73 5.78 -11.95 0.55
N GLY A 74 6.92 -12.54 0.92
CA GLY A 74 7.35 -12.69 2.31
C GLY A 74 7.70 -11.39 3.04
N SER A 75 7.86 -10.26 2.33
CA SER A 75 8.05 -8.95 2.98
C SER A 75 6.79 -8.47 3.70
N TYR A 76 5.61 -8.93 3.28
CA TYR A 76 4.34 -8.75 3.98
C TYR A 76 4.11 -9.92 4.93
N TYR A 77 4.87 -9.92 6.02
CA TYR A 77 4.97 -11.05 6.95
C TYR A 77 3.69 -11.32 7.76
N PHE A 78 2.72 -10.39 7.80
CA PHE A 78 1.54 -10.49 8.67
C PHE A 78 0.51 -11.49 8.14
N ASP A 79 0.44 -11.69 6.82
CA ASP A 79 -0.54 -12.51 6.14
C ASP A 79 0.07 -13.58 5.20
N ILE A 80 1.41 -13.68 5.13
CA ILE A 80 2.13 -14.69 4.32
C ILE A 80 1.71 -16.15 4.61
N ARG A 81 1.11 -16.40 5.78
CA ARG A 81 0.56 -17.71 6.20
C ARG A 81 -0.83 -18.02 5.61
N ALA A 82 -1.32 -17.21 4.69
CA ALA A 82 -2.51 -17.51 3.91
C ALA A 82 -2.35 -18.81 3.10
N VAL A 83 -3.46 -19.34 2.58
CA VAL A 83 -3.47 -20.62 1.88
C VAL A 83 -2.51 -20.60 0.69
N GLY A 84 -1.61 -21.59 0.62
CA GLY A 84 -0.60 -21.67 -0.43
C GLY A 84 0.47 -20.58 -0.37
N ASN A 85 0.59 -19.87 0.76
CA ASN A 85 1.45 -18.69 0.98
C ASN A 85 1.17 -17.54 0.01
N LYS A 86 -0.03 -17.47 -0.57
CA LYS A 86 -0.42 -16.38 -1.46
C LYS A 86 -1.06 -15.26 -0.65
N ASN A 87 -0.48 -14.07 -0.72
CA ASN A 87 -0.90 -12.92 0.09
C ASN A 87 -0.92 -11.59 -0.69
N MET A 88 -0.80 -11.65 -2.02
CA MET A 88 -0.83 -10.48 -2.87
C MET A 88 -2.18 -10.37 -3.57
N ASN A 89 -3.04 -9.52 -2.99
CA ASN A 89 -4.36 -9.17 -3.52
C ASN A 89 -4.27 -7.88 -4.32
N GLU A 90 -4.00 -7.98 -5.62
CA GLU A 90 -3.71 -6.82 -6.49
C GLU A 90 -4.78 -5.74 -6.43
N GLU A 91 -6.05 -6.13 -6.47
CA GLU A 91 -7.17 -5.19 -6.52
C GLU A 91 -7.29 -4.33 -5.25
N TRP A 92 -6.52 -4.61 -4.20
CA TRP A 92 -6.60 -3.96 -2.90
C TRP A 92 -5.41 -3.06 -2.58
N PHE A 93 -4.54 -2.78 -3.56
CA PHE A 93 -3.35 -1.95 -3.39
C PHE A 93 -3.64 -0.44 -3.37
N GLY A 94 -4.77 -0.03 -3.95
CA GLY A 94 -5.19 1.37 -4.03
C GLY A 94 -5.16 2.13 -2.70
N LEU A 95 -4.64 3.35 -2.72
CA LEU A 95 -4.86 4.33 -1.64
C LEU A 95 -6.34 4.75 -1.54
N VAL A 96 -7.05 4.68 -2.66
CA VAL A 96 -8.44 5.08 -2.81
C VAL A 96 -9.24 3.86 -3.27
N ALA A 97 -10.19 3.43 -2.44
CA ALA A 97 -11.08 2.33 -2.79
C ALA A 97 -12.14 2.75 -3.80
N LEU A 98 -12.67 1.78 -4.53
CA LEU A 98 -13.90 1.96 -5.32
C LEU A 98 -15.11 1.57 -4.48
N GLY A 99 -16.19 2.33 -4.60
CA GLY A 99 -17.50 1.95 -4.09
C GLY A 99 -18.37 1.38 -5.21
N GLU A 100 -19.32 0.52 -4.84
CA GLU A 100 -20.35 0.02 -5.76
C GLU A 100 -21.29 1.13 -6.25
N GLN A 101 -21.49 2.16 -5.43
CA GLN A 101 -22.28 3.33 -5.80
C GLN A 101 -21.58 4.15 -6.90
N LEU A 102 -22.34 4.60 -7.88
CA LEU A 102 -21.85 5.48 -8.93
C LEU A 102 -22.09 6.96 -8.56
N GLU A 103 -21.08 7.79 -8.77
CA GLU A 103 -21.16 9.26 -8.73
C GLU A 103 -20.79 9.78 -10.12
N ASN A 104 -21.74 10.42 -10.81
CA ASN A 104 -21.58 10.90 -12.19
C ASN A 104 -21.15 9.81 -13.20
N GLY A 105 -21.66 8.59 -13.03
CA GLY A 105 -21.37 7.46 -13.92
C GLY A 105 -20.03 6.76 -13.66
N LEU A 106 -19.32 7.11 -12.58
CA LEU A 106 -18.07 6.47 -12.16
C LEU A 106 -18.22 5.88 -10.76
N ASN A 107 -17.51 4.79 -10.44
CA ASN A 107 -17.47 4.27 -9.07
C ASN A 107 -17.03 5.37 -8.09
N LYS A 108 -17.79 5.49 -7.00
CA LYS A 108 -17.48 6.40 -5.91
C LYS A 108 -16.06 6.15 -5.41
N ARG A 109 -15.29 7.22 -5.24
CA ARG A 109 -13.92 7.14 -4.72
C ARG A 109 -13.93 7.29 -3.21
N ILE A 110 -13.36 6.31 -2.52
CA ILE A 110 -13.38 6.24 -1.06
C ILE A 110 -11.92 6.19 -0.56
N PRO A 111 -11.32 7.35 -0.19
CA PRO A 111 -9.96 7.37 0.32
C PRO A 111 -9.81 6.48 1.56
N ARG A 112 -8.84 5.56 1.53
CA ARG A 112 -8.53 4.68 2.66
C ARG A 112 -7.70 5.42 3.71
N LYS A 113 -7.57 4.85 4.91
CA LYS A 113 -6.68 5.35 5.97
C LYS A 113 -5.27 5.65 5.47
N ALA A 114 -4.72 4.78 4.61
CA ALA A 114 -3.41 4.97 4.00
C ALA A 114 -3.28 6.30 3.23
N PHE A 115 -4.31 6.73 2.51
CA PHE A 115 -4.34 8.02 1.82
C PHE A 115 -4.10 9.17 2.81
N TYR A 116 -4.84 9.19 3.92
CA TYR A 116 -4.73 10.25 4.92
C TYR A 116 -3.38 10.24 5.63
N VAL A 117 -2.90 9.05 6.00
CA VAL A 117 -1.59 8.88 6.64
C VAL A 117 -0.46 9.39 5.74
N ILE A 118 -0.47 9.03 4.46
CA ILE A 118 0.56 9.47 3.51
C ILE A 118 0.45 10.96 3.20
N ARG A 119 -0.76 11.50 3.02
CA ARG A 119 -0.99 12.94 2.87
C ARG A 119 -0.39 13.72 4.03
N GLU A 120 -0.65 13.29 5.26
CA GLU A 120 -0.13 13.95 6.47
C GLU A 120 1.39 13.77 6.61
N PHE A 121 1.90 12.57 6.32
CA PHE A 121 3.32 12.28 6.37
C PHE A 121 4.11 13.11 5.38
N TRP A 122 3.66 13.29 4.14
CA TRP A 122 4.32 14.16 3.16
C TRP A 122 4.34 15.63 3.58
N GLY A 123 3.27 16.09 4.25
CA GLY A 123 3.22 17.46 4.78
C GLY A 123 4.15 17.69 5.97
N LYS A 124 4.35 16.66 6.81
CA LYS A 124 5.22 16.71 8.01
C LYS A 124 5.97 15.38 8.19
N PRO A 125 7.04 15.14 7.43
CA PRO A 125 7.77 13.87 7.50
C PRO A 125 8.42 13.69 8.86
N VAL A 126 8.05 12.61 9.58
CA VAL A 126 8.69 12.26 10.86
C VAL A 126 9.78 11.23 10.59
N ILE A 127 11.02 11.71 10.47
CA ILE A 127 12.20 10.86 10.30
C ILE A 127 12.73 10.51 11.69
N LYS A 128 12.68 9.23 12.10
CA LYS A 128 13.30 8.81 13.36
C LYS A 128 14.81 9.03 13.24
N LYS A 129 15.38 9.86 14.11
CA LYS A 129 16.84 9.97 14.23
C LYS A 129 17.39 8.63 14.71
N VAL A 130 18.16 7.93 13.88
CA VAL A 130 19.00 6.83 14.35
C VAL A 130 19.95 7.42 15.39
N LYS A 131 19.84 6.98 16.65
CA LYS A 131 20.85 7.30 17.67
C LYS A 131 22.15 6.66 17.20
N GLY A 132 23.07 7.47 16.69
CA GLY A 132 24.38 7.01 16.26
C GLY A 132 25.03 6.19 17.38
N LYS A 133 25.29 4.91 17.12
CA LYS A 133 26.25 4.17 17.94
C LYS A 133 27.58 4.88 17.73
N LYS A 134 28.13 5.51 18.78
CA LYS A 134 29.54 5.92 18.79
C LYS A 134 30.35 4.67 18.45
N ALA A 135 31.09 4.73 17.34
CA ALA A 135 32.12 3.75 17.06
C ALA A 135 33.05 3.67 18.27
N ARG A 136 33.28 2.45 18.76
CA ARG A 136 34.36 2.14 19.70
C ARG A 136 35.62 1.86 18.91
#